data_AF-A0A7J2HXB7-F1
#
_entry.id   AF-A0A7J2HXB7-F1
#
_cell.length_a   1.000
_cell.length_b   1.000
_cell.length_c   1.000
_cell.angle_alpha   90.00
_cell.angle_beta   90.00
_cell.angle_gamma   90.00
#
_symmetry.space_group_name_H-M   'P 1'
#
loop_
_entity.id
_entity.type
_entity.pdbx_description
1 polymer ?
#
loop_
_entity_poly.entity_id
_entity_poly.type
_entity_poly.pdbx_seq_one_letter_code
_entity_poly.pdbx_strand_id
1 'polypeptide(L)'
;MPRIGIIGGSGVYELLKESIARVITTPYGDVEVFVGWVGDEEVAFIPRHGKKHTIPPFAVNYRGNLYALNLLGVERVIATNAVDSLREDLEPGTLIVPDDFIDMTKGRVYTFYDGKTSLRVRGMEIKGVVHVSMTPSTYCPEIRNALLEAGSKEGLQVKDGGVYVCAEGNRFETPAEIRAYRLMGGDIVGMTGCPEAA
;
A
#
# COMPACT_ATOMS: atom_id res chain seq x y z
N MET A 1 -6.55 -11.34 17.36
CA MET A 1 -5.51 -10.40 16.88
C MET A 1 -5.61 -10.38 15.38
N PRO A 2 -5.66 -9.20 14.75
CA PRO A 2 -5.94 -9.08 13.32
C PRO A 2 -4.81 -9.68 12.50
N ARG A 3 -5.14 -10.63 11.62
CA ARG A 3 -4.17 -11.23 10.67
C ARG A 3 -4.08 -10.44 9.38
N ILE A 4 -5.11 -9.66 9.06
CA ILE A 4 -5.18 -8.81 7.88
C ILE A 4 -5.11 -7.33 8.28
N GLY A 5 -4.21 -6.62 7.62
CA GLY A 5 -4.13 -5.16 7.64
C GLY A 5 -4.72 -4.58 6.38
N ILE A 6 -5.45 -3.47 6.49
CA ILE A 6 -5.98 -2.72 5.36
C ILE A 6 -5.48 -1.29 5.43
N ILE A 7 -4.80 -0.82 4.39
CA ILE A 7 -4.35 0.56 4.27
C ILE A 7 -5.25 1.29 3.25
N GLY A 8 -6.07 2.21 3.74
CA GLY A 8 -7.01 2.97 2.94
C GLY A 8 -6.37 4.20 2.29
N GLY A 9 -6.44 4.29 0.96
CA GLY A 9 -6.05 5.48 0.20
C GLY A 9 -7.13 6.56 0.14
N SER A 10 -7.01 7.47 -0.82
CA SER A 10 -8.03 8.47 -1.12
C SER A 10 -9.40 7.84 -1.36
N GLY A 11 -10.43 8.38 -0.74
CA GLY A 11 -11.80 7.82 -0.79
C GLY A 11 -12.08 6.68 0.19
N VAL A 12 -11.07 6.14 0.88
CA VAL A 12 -11.24 5.06 1.88
C VAL A 12 -10.64 5.51 3.21
N TYR A 13 -11.31 6.46 3.89
CA TYR A 13 -10.85 7.03 5.16
C TYR A 13 -11.46 6.35 6.39
N GLU A 14 -12.60 5.70 6.20
CA GLU A 14 -13.32 4.91 7.19
C GLU A 14 -13.83 3.64 6.50
N LEU A 15 -13.46 2.48 7.03
CA LEU A 15 -13.88 1.18 6.51
C LEU A 15 -14.75 0.41 7.51
N LEU A 16 -14.45 0.56 8.80
CA LEU A 16 -15.04 -0.22 9.88
C LEU A 16 -16.14 0.60 10.55
N LYS A 17 -17.36 0.04 10.58
CA LYS A 17 -18.52 0.67 11.25
C LYS A 17 -18.29 0.84 12.75
N GLU A 18 -17.72 -0.20 13.37
CA GLU A 18 -17.35 -0.21 14.78
C GLU A 18 -15.88 -0.61 14.87
N SER A 19 -15.05 0.25 15.45
CA SER A 19 -13.63 -0.01 15.62
C SER A 19 -13.08 0.64 16.89
N ILE A 20 -12.03 0.03 17.43
CA ILE A 20 -11.26 0.55 18.55
C ILE A 20 -9.99 1.19 17.98
N ALA A 21 -9.83 2.49 18.23
CA ALA A 21 -8.59 3.18 17.91
C ALA A 21 -7.48 2.74 18.88
N ARG A 22 -6.32 2.37 18.35
CA ARG A 22 -5.12 2.03 19.09
C ARG A 22 -3.96 2.87 18.59
N VAL A 23 -3.26 3.55 19.50
CA VAL A 23 -2.00 4.21 19.17
C VAL A 23 -0.88 3.20 19.38
N ILE A 24 -0.15 2.91 18.31
CA ILE A 24 0.99 1.98 18.30
C ILE A 24 2.26 2.80 18.15
N THR A 25 3.11 2.78 19.18
CA THR A 25 4.41 3.45 19.14
C THR A 25 5.40 2.59 18.36
N THR A 26 6.00 3.17 17.32
CA THR A 26 7.03 2.55 16.50
C THR A 26 8.35 3.32 16.61
N PRO A 27 9.51 2.73 16.24
CA PRO A 27 10.76 3.48 16.08
C PRO A 27 10.67 4.63 15.07
N TYR A 28 9.60 4.69 14.28
CA TYR A 28 9.36 5.69 13.23
C TYR A 28 8.27 6.70 13.62
N GLY A 29 7.82 6.69 14.88
CA GLY A 29 6.75 7.54 15.39
C GLY A 29 5.47 6.77 15.73
N ASP A 30 4.53 7.48 16.34
CA ASP A 30 3.23 6.92 16.72
C ASP A 30 2.30 6.79 15.51
N VAL A 31 1.55 5.69 15.46
CA VAL A 31 0.57 5.42 14.41
C VAL A 31 -0.76 5.05 15.04
N GLU A 32 -1.84 5.72 14.61
CA GLU A 32 -3.19 5.36 15.00
C GLU A 32 -3.73 4.26 14.06
N VAL A 33 -4.08 3.11 14.63
CA VAL A 33 -4.61 1.94 13.93
C VAL A 33 -6.02 1.64 14.46
N PHE A 34 -6.96 1.40 13.56
CA PHE A 34 -8.36 1.07 13.90
C PHE A 34 -8.56 -0.43 13.80
N VAL A 35 -8.86 -1.09 14.91
CA VAL A 35 -9.11 -2.53 14.94
C VAL A 35 -10.61 -2.79 15.06
N GLY A 36 -11.16 -3.61 14.18
CA GLY A 36 -12.58 -3.95 14.17
C GLY A 36 -12.83 -5.18 13.31
N TRP A 37 -14.08 -5.38 12.87
CA TRP A 37 -14.51 -6.62 12.22
C TRP A 37 -15.08 -6.37 10.82
N VAL A 38 -14.74 -7.27 9.89
CA VAL A 38 -15.38 -7.39 8.57
C VAL A 38 -15.92 -8.82 8.47
N GLY A 39 -17.24 -8.96 8.58
CA GLY A 39 -17.84 -10.28 8.82
C GLY A 39 -17.29 -10.87 10.14
N ASP A 40 -16.77 -12.09 10.07
CA ASP A 40 -16.19 -12.80 11.21
C ASP A 40 -14.66 -12.62 11.34
N GLU A 41 -14.06 -11.76 10.52
CA GLU A 41 -12.61 -11.52 10.51
C GLU A 41 -12.25 -10.21 11.22
N GLU A 42 -11.36 -10.29 12.22
CA GLU A 42 -10.77 -9.13 12.86
C GLU A 42 -9.69 -8.52 11.96
N VAL A 43 -9.80 -7.23 11.65
CA VAL A 43 -8.89 -6.51 10.75
C VAL A 43 -8.32 -5.26 11.41
N ALA A 44 -7.09 -4.90 11.01
CA ALA A 44 -6.45 -3.65 11.39
C ALA A 44 -6.50 -2.67 10.21
N PHE A 45 -7.04 -1.48 10.41
CA PHE A 45 -7.20 -0.47 9.36
C PHE A 45 -6.38 0.79 9.65
N ILE A 46 -5.69 1.31 8.63
CA ILE A 46 -4.95 2.58 8.68
C ILE A 46 -5.39 3.45 7.49
N PRO A 47 -5.96 4.65 7.72
CA PRO A 47 -6.14 5.62 6.64
C PRO A 47 -4.80 6.27 6.31
N ARG A 48 -4.24 5.98 5.12
CA ARG A 48 -2.89 6.38 4.70
C ARG A 48 -2.61 7.88 4.87
N HIS A 49 -3.63 8.69 4.57
CA HIS A 49 -3.57 10.15 4.60
C HIS A 49 -4.14 10.76 5.90
N GLY A 50 -4.43 9.93 6.90
CA GLY A 50 -5.23 10.27 8.07
C GLY A 50 -6.72 10.41 7.74
N LYS A 51 -7.58 10.38 8.76
CA LYS A 51 -9.05 10.46 8.60
C LYS A 51 -9.53 11.72 7.87
N LYS A 52 -8.80 12.82 8.03
CA LYS A 52 -9.12 14.13 7.42
C LYS A 52 -8.39 14.38 6.10
N HIS A 53 -7.68 13.38 5.56
CA HIS A 53 -6.90 13.49 4.33
C HIS A 53 -5.90 14.66 4.33
N THR A 54 -5.16 14.82 5.45
CA THR A 54 -4.27 15.97 5.65
C THR A 54 -2.79 15.65 5.39
N ILE A 55 -2.43 14.38 5.22
CA ILE A 55 -1.04 13.95 5.03
C ILE A 55 -0.79 13.72 3.55
N PRO A 56 0.07 14.50 2.87
CA PRO A 56 0.38 14.30 1.47
C PRO A 56 1.22 13.02 1.23
N PRO A 57 1.17 12.41 0.04
CA PRO A 57 1.89 11.15 -0.28
C PRO A 57 3.36 11.09 0.12
N PHE A 58 4.13 12.16 -0.10
CA PHE A 58 5.56 12.21 0.24
C PHE A 58 5.83 12.25 1.76
N ALA A 59 4.84 12.65 2.56
CA ALA A 59 4.93 12.79 4.01
C ALA A 59 4.28 11.64 4.78
N VAL A 60 3.71 10.65 4.07
CA VAL A 60 3.15 9.45 4.69
C VAL A 60 4.25 8.69 5.42
N ASN A 61 3.97 8.29 6.66
CA ASN A 61 4.88 7.47 7.46
C ASN A 61 4.78 5.99 7.08
N TYR A 62 5.22 5.61 5.88
CA TYR A 62 5.12 4.23 5.37
C TYR A 62 5.75 3.20 6.33
N ARG A 63 6.94 3.51 6.87
CA ARG A 63 7.63 2.64 7.84
C ARG A 63 6.84 2.51 9.13
N GLY A 64 6.36 3.61 9.69
CA GLY A 64 5.50 3.57 10.88
C GLY A 64 4.26 2.71 10.66
N ASN A 65 3.53 2.95 9.55
CA ASN A 65 2.30 2.24 9.25
C ASN A 65 2.50 0.72 9.18
N LEU A 66 3.46 0.27 8.37
CA LEU A 66 3.74 -1.15 8.21
C LEU A 66 4.32 -1.79 9.48
N TYR A 67 5.18 -1.07 10.22
CA TYR A 67 5.73 -1.60 11.46
C TYR A 67 4.66 -1.71 12.56
N ALA A 68 3.73 -0.76 12.63
CA ALA A 68 2.58 -0.83 13.55
C ALA A 68 1.71 -2.06 13.26
N LEU A 69 1.43 -2.35 11.98
CA LEU A 69 0.73 -3.58 11.58
C LEU A 69 1.51 -4.84 11.98
N ASN A 70 2.83 -4.87 11.76
CA ASN A 70 3.68 -5.97 12.21
C ASN A 70 3.62 -6.19 13.74
N LEU A 71 3.64 -5.11 14.54
CA LEU A 71 3.52 -5.20 16.01
C LEU A 71 2.16 -5.73 16.47
N LEU A 72 1.10 -5.52 15.68
CA LEU A 72 -0.24 -6.07 15.93
C LEU A 72 -0.39 -7.54 15.49
N GLY A 73 0.65 -8.13 14.87
CA GLY A 73 0.63 -9.51 14.40
C GLY A 73 0.00 -9.68 13.01
N VAL A 74 -0.18 -8.60 12.25
CA VAL A 74 -0.70 -8.67 10.87
C VAL A 74 0.26 -9.46 9.98
N GLU A 75 -0.29 -10.37 9.19
CA GLU A 75 0.47 -11.27 8.31
C GLU A 75 0.35 -10.92 6.82
N ARG A 76 -0.73 -10.23 6.45
CA ARG A 76 -1.03 -9.79 5.07
C ARG A 76 -1.60 -8.38 5.09
N VAL A 77 -1.19 -7.56 4.14
CA VAL A 77 -1.68 -6.18 3.99
C VAL A 77 -2.35 -6.04 2.64
N ILE A 78 -3.54 -5.43 2.63
CA ILE A 78 -4.26 -5.02 1.43
C ILE A 78 -4.29 -3.49 1.41
N ALA A 79 -3.88 -2.89 0.31
CA ALA A 79 -3.84 -1.44 0.15
C ALA A 79 -4.81 -1.01 -0.94
N THR A 80 -5.49 0.13 -0.73
CA THR A 80 -6.24 0.80 -1.80
C THR A 80 -5.50 2.05 -2.26
N ASN A 81 -5.49 2.29 -3.57
CA ASN A 81 -4.81 3.42 -4.19
C ASN A 81 -5.74 3.99 -5.28
N ALA A 82 -6.05 5.29 -5.19
CA ALA A 82 -6.63 6.01 -6.32
C ALA A 82 -5.51 6.33 -7.32
N VAL A 83 -5.74 6.04 -8.59
CA VAL A 83 -4.74 6.11 -9.66
C VAL A 83 -5.36 6.68 -10.93
N ASP A 84 -4.51 7.22 -11.78
CA ASP A 84 -4.86 7.59 -13.15
C ASP A 84 -4.42 6.48 -14.11
N SER A 85 -5.22 6.28 -15.14
CA SER A 85 -4.92 5.30 -16.18
C SER A 85 -3.88 5.85 -17.17
N LEU A 86 -2.92 5.01 -17.55
CA LEU A 86 -2.02 5.24 -18.67
C LEU A 86 -2.45 4.44 -19.92
N ARG A 87 -3.65 3.86 -19.93
CA ARG A 87 -4.17 2.99 -20.99
C ARG A 87 -5.61 3.33 -21.36
N GLU A 88 -5.93 3.17 -22.64
CA GLU A 88 -7.27 3.51 -23.14
C GLU A 88 -8.34 2.49 -22.73
N ASP A 89 -7.96 1.23 -22.50
CA ASP A 89 -8.88 0.16 -22.10
C ASP A 89 -9.13 0.09 -20.57
N LEU A 90 -8.49 0.98 -19.80
CA LEU A 90 -8.69 1.16 -18.37
C LEU A 90 -9.46 2.47 -18.14
N GLU A 91 -10.78 2.39 -18.24
CA GLU A 91 -11.68 3.54 -18.06
C GLU A 91 -11.82 3.92 -16.57
N PRO A 92 -12.16 5.18 -16.24
CA PRO A 92 -12.45 5.59 -14.87
C PRO A 92 -13.48 4.67 -14.18
N GLY A 93 -13.18 4.24 -12.96
CA GLY A 93 -13.99 3.28 -12.20
C GLY A 93 -13.56 1.81 -12.37
N THR A 94 -12.64 1.53 -13.29
CA THR A 94 -12.02 0.19 -13.41
C THR A 94 -11.23 -0.15 -12.14
N LEU A 95 -11.47 -1.34 -11.59
CA LEU A 95 -10.61 -1.93 -10.56
C LEU A 95 -9.48 -2.71 -11.22
N ILE A 96 -8.27 -2.59 -10.69
CA ILE A 96 -7.09 -3.28 -11.19
C ILE A 96 -6.27 -3.80 -10.01
N VAL A 97 -5.75 -5.02 -10.14
CA VAL A 97 -4.81 -5.63 -9.20
C VAL A 97 -3.44 -5.66 -9.87
N PRO A 98 -2.58 -4.65 -9.65
CA PRO A 98 -1.27 -4.59 -10.29
C PRO A 98 -0.38 -5.77 -9.86
N ASP A 99 0.56 -6.14 -10.72
CA ASP A 99 1.55 -7.21 -10.48
C ASP A 99 2.97 -6.68 -10.31
N ASP A 100 3.24 -5.44 -10.73
CA ASP A 100 4.55 -4.81 -10.57
C ASP A 100 4.46 -3.28 -10.38
N PHE A 101 5.60 -2.63 -10.11
CA PHE A 101 5.69 -1.18 -10.09
C PHE A 101 7.01 -0.63 -10.64
N ILE A 102 6.96 0.60 -11.14
CA ILE A 102 8.11 1.45 -11.43
C ILE A 102 8.15 2.58 -10.41
N ASP A 103 9.25 2.70 -9.67
CA ASP A 103 9.41 3.76 -8.69
C ASP A 103 10.04 5.02 -9.32
N MET A 104 9.29 6.12 -9.29
CA MET A 104 9.71 7.46 -9.70
C MET A 104 9.75 8.43 -8.51
N THR A 105 9.66 7.92 -7.28
CA THR A 105 9.81 8.71 -6.06
C THR A 105 11.29 9.03 -5.82
N LYS A 106 11.56 10.06 -5.01
CA LYS A 106 12.86 10.75 -4.94
C LYS A 106 13.27 11.07 -3.50
N GLY A 107 12.32 11.37 -2.63
CA GLY A 107 12.59 11.87 -1.27
C GLY A 107 12.19 10.93 -0.14
N ARG A 108 11.70 9.73 -0.47
CA ARG A 108 11.08 8.83 0.51
C ARG A 108 12.12 8.01 1.25
N VAL A 109 11.78 7.58 2.47
CA VAL A 109 12.58 6.61 3.20
C VAL A 109 12.03 5.23 2.92
N TYR A 110 12.80 4.43 2.18
CA TYR A 110 12.35 3.16 1.60
C TYR A 110 12.49 1.97 2.54
N THR A 111 13.53 1.95 3.37
CA THR A 111 13.91 0.74 4.09
C THR A 111 13.82 0.90 5.60
N PHE A 112 13.48 -0.22 6.23
CA PHE A 112 13.63 -0.40 7.66
C PHE A 112 15.09 -0.66 8.07
N TYR A 113 15.88 -1.23 7.15
CA TYR A 113 17.22 -1.76 7.39
C TYR A 113 18.29 -0.70 7.13
N ASP A 114 18.34 0.30 8.00
CA ASP A 114 19.25 1.45 7.93
C ASP A 114 20.67 1.19 8.52
N GLY A 115 20.98 -0.07 8.86
CA GLY A 115 22.23 -0.46 9.50
C GLY A 115 22.32 -0.17 11.01
N LYS A 116 21.33 0.52 11.60
CA LYS A 116 21.39 1.01 12.99
C LYS A 116 20.21 0.52 13.83
N THR A 117 19.02 0.52 13.26
CA THR A 117 17.76 0.17 13.92
C THR A 117 17.65 -1.34 14.07
N SER A 118 17.33 -1.81 15.28
CA SER A 118 16.98 -3.21 15.54
C SER A 118 15.46 -3.36 15.52
N LEU A 119 14.97 -4.35 14.77
CA LEU A 119 13.55 -4.55 14.51
C LEU A 119 13.14 -5.96 14.89
N ARG A 120 11.91 -6.09 15.39
CA ARG A 120 11.31 -7.39 15.66
C ARG A 120 10.28 -7.69 14.58
N VAL A 121 10.61 -8.61 13.69
CA VAL A 121 9.73 -9.04 12.58
C VAL A 121 9.42 -10.52 12.77
N ARG A 122 8.13 -10.86 12.93
CA ARG A 122 7.67 -12.26 13.14
C ARG A 122 8.43 -13.01 14.25
N GLY A 123 8.76 -12.31 15.33
CA GLY A 123 9.47 -12.88 16.49
C GLY A 123 11.00 -12.95 16.35
N MET A 124 11.55 -12.62 15.19
CA MET A 124 13.00 -12.53 14.95
C MET A 124 13.50 -11.11 15.13
N GLU A 125 14.67 -10.96 15.75
CA GLU A 125 15.39 -9.69 15.78
C GLU A 125 16.24 -9.56 14.50
N ILE A 126 16.08 -8.46 13.77
CA ILE A 126 16.82 -8.17 12.54
C ILE A 126 17.48 -6.80 12.68
N LYS A 127 18.78 -6.75 12.37
CA LYS A 127 19.59 -5.53 12.38
C LYS A 127 20.63 -5.60 11.26
N GLY A 128 20.92 -4.46 10.64
CA GLY A 128 21.97 -4.35 9.62
C GLY A 128 21.41 -3.94 8.26
N VAL A 129 22.04 -4.44 7.20
CA VAL A 129 21.67 -4.19 5.80
C VAL A 129 20.96 -5.43 5.26
N VAL A 130 19.79 -5.24 4.65
CA VAL A 130 19.02 -6.32 4.01
C VAL A 130 18.66 -5.88 2.59
N HIS A 131 18.90 -6.78 1.64
CA HIS A 131 18.50 -6.62 0.24
C HIS A 131 17.29 -7.51 -0.03
N VAL A 132 16.11 -6.90 -0.03
CA VAL A 132 14.84 -7.61 -0.30
C VAL A 132 14.73 -7.85 -1.80
N SER A 133 14.45 -9.10 -2.19
CA SER A 133 14.15 -9.43 -3.58
C SER A 133 12.71 -9.06 -3.90
N MET A 134 12.50 -8.33 -5.01
CA MET A 134 11.18 -8.12 -5.62
C MET A 134 10.86 -9.16 -6.70
N THR A 135 11.76 -10.13 -6.92
CA THR A 135 11.58 -11.20 -7.89
C THR A 135 11.36 -12.55 -7.20
N PRO A 136 10.52 -13.44 -7.77
CA PRO A 136 9.81 -13.30 -9.06
C PRO A 136 8.48 -12.52 -8.98
N SER A 137 8.06 -12.05 -7.80
CA SER A 137 6.77 -11.38 -7.62
C SER A 137 6.88 -10.21 -6.65
N THR A 138 6.54 -9.03 -7.12
CA THR A 138 6.56 -7.77 -6.35
C THR A 138 5.42 -7.74 -5.32
N TYR A 139 4.23 -8.19 -5.69
CA TYR A 139 3.09 -8.34 -4.80
C TYR A 139 2.80 -9.81 -4.47
N CYS A 140 2.20 -10.05 -3.30
CA CYS A 140 1.87 -11.41 -2.85
C CYS A 140 0.86 -12.10 -3.80
N PRO A 141 1.23 -13.19 -4.50
CA PRO A 141 0.35 -13.82 -5.49
C PRO A 141 -0.93 -14.40 -4.86
N GLU A 142 -0.85 -14.88 -3.62
CA GLU A 142 -2.02 -15.37 -2.86
C GLU A 142 -3.07 -14.26 -2.66
N ILE A 143 -2.62 -13.04 -2.30
CA ILE A 143 -3.52 -11.91 -2.07
C ILE A 143 -4.06 -11.38 -3.39
N ARG A 144 -3.24 -11.30 -4.44
CA ARG A 144 -3.73 -10.92 -5.77
C ARG A 144 -4.85 -11.84 -6.24
N ASN A 145 -4.65 -13.15 -6.16
CA ASN A 145 -5.65 -14.14 -6.56
C ASN A 145 -6.93 -14.02 -5.71
N ALA A 146 -6.80 -13.86 -4.39
CA ALA A 146 -7.95 -13.67 -3.51
C ALA A 146 -8.78 -12.42 -3.87
N LEU A 147 -8.13 -11.30 -4.24
CA LEU A 147 -8.81 -10.08 -4.69
C LEU A 147 -9.53 -10.28 -6.02
N LEU A 148 -8.92 -10.96 -6.98
CA LEU A 148 -9.53 -11.27 -8.28
C LEU A 148 -10.75 -12.19 -8.13
N GLU A 149 -10.62 -13.24 -7.31
CA GLU A 149 -11.72 -14.16 -6.99
C GLU A 149 -12.87 -13.44 -6.27
N ALA A 150 -12.55 -12.56 -5.31
CA ALA A 150 -13.55 -11.76 -4.61
C ALA A 150 -14.31 -10.84 -5.58
N GLY A 151 -13.58 -10.14 -6.47
CA GLY A 151 -14.18 -9.31 -7.50
C GLY A 151 -15.12 -10.11 -8.42
N SER A 152 -14.70 -11.29 -8.85
CA SER A 152 -15.52 -12.18 -9.68
C SER A 152 -16.80 -12.62 -8.97
N LYS A 153 -16.74 -12.99 -7.68
CA LYS A 153 -17.90 -13.39 -6.88
C LYS A 153 -18.92 -12.26 -6.69
N GLU A 154 -18.44 -11.03 -6.57
CA GLU A 154 -19.27 -9.83 -6.44
C GLU A 154 -19.76 -9.30 -7.80
N GLY A 155 -19.44 -9.97 -8.91
CA GLY A 155 -19.82 -9.53 -10.26
C GLY A 155 -19.10 -8.25 -10.71
N LEU A 156 -17.98 -7.91 -10.07
CA LEU A 156 -17.16 -6.76 -10.40
C LEU A 156 -16.16 -7.12 -11.51
N GLN A 157 -15.97 -6.21 -12.47
CA GLN A 157 -14.90 -6.33 -13.44
C GLN A 157 -13.60 -5.84 -12.82
N VAL A 158 -12.72 -6.77 -12.46
CA VAL A 158 -11.38 -6.49 -11.94
C VAL A 158 -10.34 -6.92 -12.97
N LYS A 159 -9.45 -6.00 -13.36
CA LYS A 159 -8.34 -6.25 -14.26
C LYS A 159 -7.19 -6.91 -13.50
N ASP A 160 -6.69 -8.01 -14.05
CA ASP A 160 -5.51 -8.72 -13.53
C ASP A 160 -4.24 -8.22 -14.23
N GLY A 161 -3.27 -7.81 -13.44
CA GLY A 161 -1.96 -7.36 -13.90
C GLY A 161 -1.92 -5.89 -14.26
N GLY A 162 -0.71 -5.35 -14.33
CA GLY A 162 -0.43 -3.96 -14.67
C GLY A 162 0.70 -3.40 -13.83
N VAL A 163 1.56 -2.62 -14.48
CA VAL A 163 2.70 -1.94 -13.90
C VAL A 163 2.26 -0.58 -13.35
N TYR A 164 2.30 -0.45 -12.02
CA TYR A 164 2.01 0.80 -11.33
C TYR A 164 3.23 1.73 -11.37
N VAL A 165 3.10 2.95 -11.90
CA VAL A 165 4.14 3.98 -11.77
C VAL A 165 3.90 4.79 -10.50
N CYS A 166 4.84 4.73 -9.56
CA CYS A 166 4.79 5.53 -8.34
C CYS A 166 5.50 6.86 -8.53
N ALA A 167 4.75 7.92 -8.79
CA ALA A 167 5.27 9.27 -8.82
C ALA A 167 5.37 9.88 -7.42
N GLU A 168 6.20 10.92 -7.27
CA GLU A 168 6.41 11.59 -5.98
C GLU A 168 5.16 12.33 -5.48
N GLY A 169 4.41 12.98 -6.38
CA GLY A 169 3.39 13.98 -6.01
C GLY A 169 4.00 15.29 -5.48
N ASN A 170 3.21 16.24 -4.99
CA ASN A 170 1.74 16.30 -4.99
C ASN A 170 1.14 16.83 -6.30
N ARG A 171 1.97 17.38 -7.19
CA ARG A 171 1.47 17.73 -8.53
C ARG A 171 1.19 16.45 -9.30
N PHE A 172 0.19 16.49 -10.16
CA PHE A 172 0.07 15.51 -11.22
C PHE A 172 1.21 15.63 -12.23
N GLU A 173 1.33 14.59 -13.03
CA GLU A 173 2.30 14.44 -14.10
C GLU A 173 2.00 15.40 -15.25
N THR A 174 3.04 15.91 -15.87
CA THR A 174 2.93 16.62 -17.14
C THR A 174 2.59 15.64 -18.27
N PRO A 175 2.02 16.10 -19.40
CA PRO A 175 1.79 15.24 -20.56
C PRO A 175 3.06 14.55 -21.08
N ALA A 176 4.25 15.16 -20.89
CA ALA A 176 5.52 14.56 -21.27
C ALA A 176 5.91 13.40 -20.34
N GLU A 177 5.68 13.55 -19.03
CA GLU A 177 5.90 12.48 -18.05
C GLU A 177 4.95 11.31 -18.31
N ILE A 178 3.66 11.56 -18.55
CA ILE A 178 2.69 10.51 -18.93
C ILE A 178 3.15 9.72 -20.16
N ARG A 179 3.63 10.40 -21.21
CA ARG A 179 4.19 9.71 -22.39
C ARG A 179 5.43 8.88 -22.04
N ALA A 180 6.33 9.42 -21.20
CA ALA A 180 7.52 8.70 -20.77
C ALA A 180 7.15 7.45 -19.93
N TYR A 181 6.18 7.57 -19.04
CA TYR A 181 5.72 6.48 -18.16
C TYR A 181 5.17 5.31 -18.97
N ARG A 182 4.38 5.60 -20.02
CA ARG A 182 3.93 4.59 -20.99
C ARG A 182 5.09 3.90 -21.71
N LEU A 183 6.10 4.66 -22.13
CA LEU A 183 7.29 4.10 -22.80
C LEU A 183 8.14 3.21 -21.88
N MET A 184 8.14 3.48 -20.56
CA MET A 184 8.78 2.62 -19.56
C MET A 184 7.97 1.36 -19.25
N GLY A 185 6.76 1.22 -19.80
CA GLY A 185 5.88 0.07 -19.57
C GLY A 185 4.84 0.28 -18.47
N GLY A 186 4.61 1.51 -18.00
CA GLY A 186 3.58 1.81 -17.00
C GLY A 186 2.15 1.70 -17.56
N ASP A 187 1.26 1.07 -16.79
CA ASP A 187 -0.16 0.89 -17.11
C ASP A 187 -1.07 1.87 -16.35
N ILE A 188 -0.68 2.21 -15.12
CA ILE A 188 -1.38 3.14 -14.23
C ILE A 188 -0.36 3.99 -13.49
N VAL A 189 -0.73 5.19 -13.05
CA VAL A 189 0.13 6.10 -12.28
C VAL A 189 -0.58 6.54 -11.00
N GLY A 190 0.17 6.60 -9.91
CA GLY A 190 -0.30 7.18 -8.67
C GLY A 190 0.86 7.53 -7.75
N MET A 191 0.58 7.86 -6.50
CA MET A 191 1.59 8.44 -5.61
C MET A 191 1.92 7.60 -4.37
N THR A 192 1.33 6.42 -4.16
CA THR A 192 1.37 5.74 -2.85
C THR A 192 1.76 4.25 -2.85
N GLY A 193 1.94 3.60 -4.01
CA GLY A 193 2.32 2.19 -4.09
C GLY A 193 3.75 1.88 -3.59
N CYS A 194 4.68 2.82 -3.71
CA CYS A 194 6.07 2.69 -3.25
C CYS A 194 6.41 3.84 -2.28
N PRO A 195 7.08 3.59 -1.13
CA PRO A 195 7.69 2.33 -0.69
C PRO A 195 6.73 1.40 0.09
N GLU A 196 5.41 1.59 0.03
CA GLU A 196 4.48 0.78 0.83
C GLU A 196 4.51 -0.73 0.48
N ALA A 197 4.76 -1.07 -0.80
CA ALA A 197 4.94 -2.44 -1.22
C ALA A 197 6.37 -2.98 -1.03
N ALA A 198 7.34 -2.10 -0.71
CA ALA A 198 8.78 -2.39 -0.77
C ALA A 198 9.40 -2.89 0.54
#